data_AF-A0A975LDB6-F1
#
_entry.id   AF-A0A975LDB6-F1
#
_cell.length_a   1.000
_cell.length_b   1.000
_cell.length_c   1.000
_cell.angle_alpha   90.00
_cell.angle_beta   90.00
_cell.angle_gamma   90.00
#
_symmetry.space_group_name_H-M   'P 1'
#
loop_
_entity.id
_entity.type
_entity.pdbx_description
1 polymer ?
#
loop_
_entity_poly.entity_id
_entity_poly.type
_entity_poly.pdbx_seq_one_letter_code
_entity_poly.pdbx_strand_id
1 'polypeptide(L)'
;MLAHNTVNYMKYVARDFLGHEPAGAPYTPHGDTHPTEWLMYAGPNGDLLARHMEDFGYTVTSHGGGTIGVSGTPTAVERVRDLEIRQAQARVEEIRTTDPERLMQMAERF
;
A
#
# COMPACT_ATOMS: atom_id res chain seq x y z
N MET A 1 11.19 -5.27 12.48
CA MET A 1 9.98 -4.42 12.52
C MET A 1 10.00 -3.55 11.26
N LEU A 2 8.98 -3.65 10.39
CA LEU A 2 8.85 -2.75 9.24
C LEU A 2 8.57 -1.34 9.74
N ALA A 3 9.28 -0.34 9.22
CA ALA A 3 9.01 1.04 9.55
C ALA A 3 7.60 1.44 9.06
N HIS A 4 6.89 2.29 9.80
CA HIS A 4 5.51 2.68 9.48
C HIS A 4 5.37 3.25 8.05
N ASN A 5 6.37 4.02 7.59
CA ASN A 5 6.40 4.58 6.23
C ASN A 5 6.50 3.49 5.15
N THR A 6 7.21 2.40 5.43
CA THR A 6 7.37 1.28 4.51
C THR A 6 6.03 0.56 4.26
N VAL A 7 5.23 0.36 5.31
CA VAL A 7 3.91 -0.28 5.19
C VAL A 7 2.92 0.61 4.43
N ASN A 8 2.93 1.92 4.69
CA ASN A 8 2.05 2.85 3.95
C ASN A 8 2.41 2.88 2.46
N TYR A 9 3.69 2.84 2.13
CA TYR A 9 4.16 2.76 0.74
C TYR A 9 3.71 1.49 0.03
N MET A 10 3.79 0.35 0.72
CA MET A 10 3.25 -0.92 0.23
C MET A 10 1.73 -0.82 -0.04
N LYS A 11 0.98 -0.21 0.89
CA LYS A 11 -0.47 -0.01 0.74
C LYS A 11 -0.84 0.89 -0.43
N TYR A 12 -0.09 1.96 -0.69
CA TYR A 12 -0.34 2.84 -1.84
C TYR A 12 -0.19 2.09 -3.16
N VAL A 13 0.86 1.29 -3.30
CA VAL A 13 1.10 0.46 -4.49
C VAL A 13 0.01 -0.59 -4.65
N ALA A 14 -0.36 -1.29 -3.58
CA ALA A 14 -1.44 -2.27 -3.65
C ALA A 14 -2.78 -1.65 -4.06
N ARG A 15 -3.09 -0.47 -3.52
CA ARG A 15 -4.34 0.24 -3.81
C ARG A 15 -4.41 0.75 -5.24
N ASP A 16 -3.29 1.16 -5.84
CA ASP A 16 -3.22 1.52 -7.27
C ASP A 16 -3.69 0.36 -8.15
N PHE A 17 -3.28 -0.86 -7.80
CA PHE A 17 -3.62 -2.06 -8.54
C PHE A 17 -5.03 -2.59 -8.23
N LEU A 18 -5.40 -2.69 -6.95
CA LEU A 18 -6.65 -3.30 -6.50
C LEU A 18 -7.86 -2.34 -6.54
N GLY A 19 -7.61 -1.04 -6.62
CA GLY A 19 -8.63 0.01 -6.47
C GLY A 19 -9.10 0.24 -5.03
N HIS A 20 -8.64 -0.57 -4.08
CA HIS A 20 -8.97 -0.48 -2.65
C HIS A 20 -7.76 -0.84 -1.79
N GLU A 21 -7.79 -0.47 -0.51
CA GLU A 21 -6.72 -0.86 0.41
C GLU A 21 -6.77 -2.37 0.67
N PRO A 22 -5.68 -3.13 0.47
CA PRO A 22 -5.68 -4.56 0.69
C PRO A 22 -5.89 -4.87 2.18
N ALA A 23 -6.67 -5.93 2.46
CA ALA A 23 -6.61 -6.55 3.78
C ALA A 23 -5.21 -7.14 3.98
N GLY A 24 -4.58 -6.81 5.10
CA GLY A 24 -3.22 -7.26 5.39
C GLY A 24 -2.83 -7.20 6.84
N ALA A 25 -1.80 -7.95 7.19
CA ALA A 25 -1.28 -8.08 8.55
C ALA A 25 0.24 -8.27 8.51
N PRO A 26 0.97 -7.84 9.55
CA PRO A 26 2.39 -8.13 9.64
C PRO A 26 2.57 -9.63 9.83
N TYR A 27 3.53 -10.21 9.11
CA TYR A 27 3.92 -11.61 9.23
C TYR A 27 5.41 -11.69 9.43
N THR A 28 5.80 -12.35 10.52
CA THR A 28 7.19 -12.72 10.74
C THR A 28 7.26 -14.23 10.57
N PRO A 29 7.89 -14.73 9.50
CA PRO A 29 8.06 -16.17 9.31
C PRO A 29 8.71 -16.79 10.56
N HIS A 30 8.35 -18.04 10.87
CA HIS A 30 9.02 -18.76 11.95
C HIS A 30 10.46 -19.07 11.55
N GLY A 31 11.40 -18.23 11.98
CA GLY A 31 12.83 -18.34 11.74
C GLY A 31 13.49 -16.97 11.57
N ASP A 32 14.61 -16.74 12.26
CA ASP A 32 15.28 -15.43 12.36
C ASP A 32 15.93 -14.93 11.06
N THR A 33 15.88 -15.71 9.98
CA THR A 33 16.57 -15.42 8.72
C THR A 33 15.73 -14.66 7.70
N HIS A 34 14.41 -14.58 7.88
CA HIS A 34 13.53 -13.91 6.92
C HIS A 34 13.12 -12.52 7.43
N PRO A 35 13.10 -11.50 6.54
CA PRO A 35 12.59 -10.19 6.92
C PRO A 35 11.10 -10.28 7.29
N THR A 36 10.66 -9.42 8.21
CA THR A 36 9.22 -9.24 8.46
C THR A 36 8.54 -8.81 7.16
N GLU A 37 7.47 -9.50 6.80
CA GLU A 37 6.65 -9.25 5.63
C GLU A 37 5.33 -8.58 6.05
N TRP A 38 4.69 -7.90 5.09
CA TRP A 38 3.29 -7.51 5.19
C TRP A 38 2.48 -8.42 4.27
N LEU A 39 1.63 -9.26 4.85
CA LEU A 39 0.74 -10.11 4.06
C LEU A 39 -0.39 -9.28 3.46
N MET A 40 -0.73 -9.57 2.21
CA MET A 40 -1.84 -8.97 1.50
C MET A 40 -2.63 -10.05 0.78
N TYR A 41 -3.95 -10.02 0.93
CA TYR A 41 -4.84 -10.90 0.20
C TYR A 41 -5.40 -10.20 -1.04
N ALA A 42 -5.21 -10.79 -2.22
CA ALA A 42 -5.72 -10.29 -3.50
C ALA A 42 -6.54 -11.33 -4.28
N GLY A 43 -6.86 -12.48 -3.66
CA GLY A 43 -7.62 -13.56 -4.29
C GLY A 43 -7.01 -13.99 -5.63
N PRO A 44 -7.79 -14.10 -6.72
CA PRO A 44 -7.28 -14.56 -8.02
C PRO A 44 -6.21 -13.63 -8.61
N ASN A 45 -6.07 -12.41 -8.12
CA ASN A 45 -5.10 -11.44 -8.62
C ASN A 45 -3.75 -11.47 -7.87
N GLY A 46 -3.53 -12.42 -6.95
CA GLY A 46 -2.30 -12.51 -6.15
C GLY A 46 -1.02 -12.45 -6.97
N ASP A 47 -0.94 -13.22 -8.06
CA ASP A 47 0.25 -13.25 -8.92
C ASP A 47 0.47 -11.94 -9.69
N LEU A 48 -0.61 -11.25 -10.07
CA LEU A 48 -0.53 -9.96 -10.74
C LEU A 48 -0.12 -8.86 -9.76
N LEU A 49 -0.66 -8.89 -8.55
CA LEU A 49 -0.26 -7.98 -7.48
C LEU A 49 1.22 -8.20 -7.10
N ALA A 50 1.69 -9.46 -7.07
CA ALA A 50 3.08 -9.77 -6.82
C ALA A 50 4.01 -9.10 -7.84
N ARG A 51 3.75 -9.30 -9.13
CA ARG A 51 4.53 -8.65 -10.21
C ARG A 51 4.46 -7.14 -10.14
N HIS A 52 3.28 -6.59 -9.85
CA HIS A 52 3.12 -5.16 -9.68
C HIS A 52 3.97 -4.63 -8.51
N MET A 53 4.08 -5.35 -7.40
CA MET A 53 4.95 -4.98 -6.28
C MET A 53 6.44 -5.08 -6.64
N GLU A 54 6.83 -6.11 -7.38
CA GLU A 54 8.19 -6.28 -7.90
C GLU A 54 8.59 -5.13 -8.85
N ASP A 55 7.65 -4.61 -9.66
CA ASP A 55 7.87 -3.45 -10.54
C ASP A 55 8.16 -2.14 -9.78
N PHE A 56 7.83 -2.09 -8.48
CA PHE A 56 8.21 -0.99 -7.57
C PHE A 56 9.47 -1.30 -6.76
N GLY A 57 10.05 -2.49 -6.93
CA GLY A 57 11.30 -2.93 -6.31
C GLY A 57 11.13 -3.54 -4.92
N TYR A 58 9.93 -4.03 -4.59
CA TYR A 58 9.74 -4.81 -3.36
C TYR A 58 10.19 -6.26 -3.53
N THR A 59 10.55 -6.88 -2.42
CA THR A 59 10.68 -8.34 -2.34
C THR A 59 9.32 -8.95 -2.06
N VAL A 60 8.91 -9.92 -2.87
CA VAL A 60 7.60 -10.58 -2.75
C VAL A 60 7.75 -12.08 -2.54
N THR A 61 6.95 -12.62 -1.62
CA THR A 61 6.83 -14.04 -1.33
C THR A 61 5.39 -14.47 -1.62
N SER A 62 5.18 -15.53 -2.40
CA SER A 62 3.84 -16.11 -2.59
C SER A 62 3.52 -17.10 -1.46
N HIS A 63 2.36 -16.93 -0.82
CA HIS A 63 1.88 -17.81 0.25
C HIS A 63 0.75 -18.74 -0.20
N GLY A 64 0.39 -18.69 -1.49
CA GLY A 64 -0.73 -19.45 -2.05
C GLY A 64 -2.10 -18.86 -1.71
N GLY A 65 -3.14 -19.39 -2.36
CA GLY A 65 -4.52 -18.95 -2.15
C GLY A 65 -4.78 -17.48 -2.50
N GLY A 66 -3.93 -16.83 -3.29
CA GLY A 66 -4.05 -15.41 -3.60
C GLY A 66 -3.45 -14.45 -2.56
N THR A 67 -2.73 -14.99 -1.57
CA THR A 67 -2.00 -14.21 -0.57
C THR A 67 -0.55 -14.03 -0.98
N ILE A 68 -0.06 -12.80 -0.85
CA ILE A 68 1.36 -12.45 -1.05
C ILE A 68 1.91 -11.83 0.24
N GLY A 69 3.21 -12.00 0.49
CA GLY A 69 3.97 -11.29 1.51
C GLY A 69 4.89 -10.29 0.84
N VAL A 70 4.89 -9.04 1.28
CA VAL A 70 5.73 -7.98 0.73
C VAL A 70 6.70 -7.50 1.79
N SER A 71 7.98 -7.40 1.46
CA SER A 71 9.02 -6.91 2.37
C SER A 71 10.02 -5.99 1.67
N GLY A 72 10.86 -5.35 2.47
CA GLY A 72 11.87 -4.41 1.99
C GLY A 72 11.32 -3.01 1.68
N THR A 73 12.16 -2.20 1.05
CA THR A 73 11.83 -0.83 0.64
C THR A 73 11.72 -0.74 -0.87
N PRO A 74 10.79 0.05 -1.42
CA PRO A 74 10.68 0.21 -2.86
C PRO A 74 11.97 0.87 -3.38
N THR A 75 12.47 0.39 -4.52
CA THR A 75 13.54 1.09 -5.24
C THR A 75 12.98 2.26 -6.04
N ALA A 76 11.71 2.17 -6.45
CA ALA A 76 11.00 3.20 -7.19
C ALA A 76 10.30 4.21 -6.26
N VAL A 77 11.04 4.80 -5.31
CA VAL A 77 10.49 5.68 -4.26
C VAL A 77 9.67 6.85 -4.82
N GLU A 78 10.14 7.49 -5.90
CA GLU A 78 9.43 8.61 -6.54
C GLU A 78 8.05 8.19 -7.07
N ARG A 79 7.97 7.03 -7.74
CA ARG A 79 6.69 6.50 -8.23
C ARG A 79 5.72 6.19 -7.09
N VAL A 80 6.22 5.74 -5.94
CA VAL A 80 5.38 5.53 -4.75
C VAL A 80 4.89 6.85 -4.17
N ARG A 81 5.73 7.89 -4.15
CA ARG A 81 5.31 9.23 -3.71
C ARG A 81 4.25 9.83 -4.63
N ASP A 82 4.38 9.64 -5.94
CA ASP A 82 3.35 10.08 -6.89
C ASP A 82 2.01 9.39 -6.62
N LEU A 83 2.03 8.10 -6.22
CA LEU A 83 0.83 7.38 -5.80
C LEU A 83 0.22 7.96 -4.52
N GLU A 84 1.05 8.23 -3.52
CA GLU A 84 0.63 8.87 -2.28
C GLU A 84 -0.08 10.20 -2.55
N ILE A 85 0.53 11.06 -3.37
CA ILE A 85 -0.01 12.37 -3.75
C ILE A 85 -1.32 12.21 -4.51
N ARG A 86 -1.38 11.35 -5.54
CA ARG A 86 -2.61 11.10 -6.32
C ARG A 86 -3.76 10.63 -5.43
N GLN A 87 -3.49 9.72 -4.49
CA GLN A 87 -4.52 9.23 -3.57
C GLN A 87 -4.93 10.27 -2.53
N ALA A 88 -4.03 11.15 -2.09
CA ALA A 88 -4.37 12.29 -1.25
C ALA A 88 -5.28 13.29 -1.99
N GLN A 89 -4.95 13.63 -3.24
CA GLN A 89 -5.75 14.53 -4.08
C GLN A 89 -7.14 13.96 -4.35
N ALA A 90 -7.25 12.67 -4.68
CA ALA A 90 -8.54 12.01 -4.90
C ALA A 90 -9.46 12.09 -3.66
N ARG A 91 -8.89 11.92 -2.45
CA ARG A 91 -9.64 12.08 -1.20
C ARG A 91 -10.12 13.51 -0.97
N VAL A 92 -9.28 14.50 -1.28
CA VAL A 92 -9.66 15.91 -1.16
C VAL A 92 -10.83 16.23 -2.10
N GLU A 93 -10.78 15.74 -3.34
CA GLU A 93 -11.86 15.95 -4.30
C GLU A 93 -13.16 15.24 -3.88
N GLU A 94 -13.07 14.01 -3.37
CA GLU A 94 -14.23 13.28 -2.82
C GLU A 94 -14.89 14.04 -1.65
N ILE A 95 -14.09 14.62 -0.75
CA ILE A 95 -14.61 15.45 0.33
C ILE A 95 -15.27 16.71 -0.25
N ARG A 96 -14.64 17.35 -1.25
CA ARG A 96 -15.19 18.53 -1.90
C ARG A 96 -16.56 18.27 -2.53
N THR A 97 -16.77 17.11 -3.13
CA THR A 97 -18.03 16.75 -3.78
C THR A 97 -19.11 16.32 -2.80
N THR A 98 -18.73 15.75 -1.65
CA THR A 98 -19.67 15.06 -0.74
C THR A 98 -19.94 15.85 0.54
N ASP A 99 -18.99 16.67 0.99
CA ASP A 99 -19.05 17.45 2.24
C ASP A 99 -18.12 18.69 2.16
N PRO A 100 -18.50 19.73 1.41
CA PRO A 100 -17.66 20.90 1.18
C PRO A 100 -17.40 21.74 2.44
N GLU A 101 -18.27 21.68 3.46
CA GLU A 101 -18.10 22.39 4.74
C GLU A 101 -16.90 21.84 5.53
N ARG A 102 -16.62 20.54 5.39
CA ARG A 102 -15.48 19.89 6.04
C ARG A 102 -14.13 20.42 5.55
N LEU A 103 -14.04 20.86 4.29
CA LEU A 103 -12.83 21.50 3.75
C LEU A 103 -12.63 22.92 4.30
N MET A 104 -13.70 23.70 4.49
CA MET A 104 -13.59 25.03 5.12
C MET A 104 -13.10 24.92 6.56
N GLN A 105 -13.62 23.96 7.34
CA GLN A 105 -13.17 23.72 8.71
C GLN A 105 -11.70 23.22 8.80
N MET A 106 -11.19 22.53 7.77
CA MET A 106 -9.78 22.16 7.69
C MET A 106 -8.88 23.35 7.32
N ALA A 107 -9.36 24.28 6.49
CA ALA A 107 -8.62 25.48 6.10
C ALA A 107 -8.56 26.53 7.20
N GLU A 108 -9.60 26.66 8.04
CA GLU A 108 -9.65 27.61 9.18
C GLU A 108 -8.78 27.20 10.39
N ARG A 109 -8.21 25.99 10.38
CA ARG A 109 -7.32 25.49 11.44
C ARG A 109 -5.83 25.77 11.20
N PHE A 110 -5.49 26.46 10.12
CA PHE A 110 -4.15 26.98 9.81
C PHE A 110 -4.15 28.50 9.82
#